data_AF-A0A8H5GPP1-F1
#
_entry.id   AF-A0A8H5GPP1-F1
#
_cell.length_a   1.000
_cell.length_b   1.000
_cell.length_c   1.000
_cell.angle_alpha   90.00
_cell.angle_beta   90.00
_cell.angle_gamma   90.00
#
_symmetry.space_group_name_H-M   'P 1'
#
loop_
_entity.id
_entity.type
_entity.pdbx_description
1 polymer ?
#
loop_
_entity_poly.entity_id
_entity_poly.type
_entity_poly.pdbx_seq_one_letter_code
_entity_poly.pdbx_strand_id
1 'polypeptide(L)'
;MPSLNLAKLISEPFGPYPEEKILQIEFARKRETRGVLREVWMDMGKKVTGLDHTEFVTASPSPLPPIRFFGILDLENLDWLSDQGKDWLQKDLRERDEIENGVRRSGLTLERLYGSRPGEGSAISVYVMCVKTRPAACFSADRDPTSLIFYSEPHYPGQETAIYREYLIKSLDVETYTLSQQYFTRSRLLAFLVSLKNAPSYPEPPGRTIDWLVEKMRAHHKDLTRHRRFMFDAENDSDVDEEGRTTRPRHLWHVSRAHVKDILAKHADWLLAQMISTNRRDHHFLNLPNLYEFCCSVNGKPNLAQYGPGGDWEKTLQRLCINPRPTTSRPTAAISSRTPSPEPRHAPRTGREYESDISEESSAAEEDSDTEPEGDSQIALGKLVPVYCIKGECQQMNSFKWYCPDRKCDWTFDLTKPPPPPDPNTEPISIIDSAFPNTIPVEDYTFLMKKTWRLDDKKVQEIAANVMKNHLRVHMRRNGVDIKPRQSTKMPFMFIPWPEEYPMEGIEKMHHHDRIVKEEMEY
;
A
#
# COMPACT_ATOMS: atom_id res chain seq x y z
N MET A 1 -22.06 -35.11 23.28
CA MET A 1 -22.30 -34.01 22.32
C MET A 1 -20.95 -33.42 21.99
N PRO A 2 -20.48 -33.43 20.74
CA PRO A 2 -19.26 -32.71 20.38
C PRO A 2 -19.42 -31.24 20.76
N SER A 3 -18.42 -30.66 21.43
CA SER A 3 -18.41 -29.25 21.78
C SER A 3 -18.37 -28.42 20.50
N LEU A 4 -19.39 -27.59 20.27
CA LEU A 4 -19.44 -26.63 19.18
C LEU A 4 -18.18 -25.75 19.21
N ASN A 5 -17.32 -25.85 18.20
CA ASN A 5 -16.18 -24.97 18.07
C ASN A 5 -16.59 -23.68 17.35
N LEU A 6 -17.25 -22.80 18.11
CA LEU A 6 -17.77 -21.54 17.61
C LEU A 6 -16.67 -20.63 17.05
N ALA A 7 -15.51 -20.60 17.72
CA ALA A 7 -14.37 -19.80 17.30
C ALA A 7 -13.90 -20.18 15.90
N LYS A 8 -13.82 -21.48 15.59
CA LYS A 8 -13.46 -21.96 14.25
C LYS A 8 -14.48 -21.52 13.21
N LEU A 9 -15.77 -21.59 13.52
CA LEU A 9 -16.86 -21.26 12.60
C LEU A 9 -16.81 -19.81 12.10
N ILE A 10 -16.47 -18.88 13.00
CA ILE A 10 -16.44 -17.44 12.76
C ILE A 10 -15.03 -16.91 12.42
N SER A 11 -14.01 -17.76 12.48
CA SER A 11 -12.62 -17.35 12.21
C SER A 11 -12.39 -16.89 10.77
N GLU A 12 -13.13 -17.46 9.81
CA GLU A 12 -13.12 -17.04 8.43
C GLU A 12 -14.26 -16.05 8.15
N PRO A 13 -14.03 -14.96 7.41
CA PRO A 13 -15.11 -14.08 6.97
C PRO A 13 -16.12 -14.80 6.06
N PHE A 14 -17.36 -14.32 6.04
CA PHE A 14 -18.41 -14.80 5.13
C PHE A 14 -18.48 -13.96 3.84
N GLY A 15 -19.15 -14.45 2.79
CA GLY A 15 -19.33 -13.72 1.52
C GLY A 15 -18.36 -14.15 0.40
N PRO A 16 -18.09 -13.27 -0.60
CA PRO A 16 -18.39 -11.84 -0.63
C PRO A 16 -19.86 -11.50 -0.93
N TYR A 17 -20.38 -10.46 -0.29
CA TYR A 17 -21.74 -9.96 -0.51
C TYR A 17 -21.76 -8.58 -1.16
N PRO A 18 -22.66 -8.30 -2.12
CA PRO A 18 -22.91 -6.94 -2.61
C PRO A 18 -23.37 -6.02 -1.48
N GLU A 19 -22.72 -4.88 -1.35
CA GLU A 19 -22.98 -3.87 -0.33
C GLU A 19 -24.47 -3.50 -0.20
N GLU A 20 -25.14 -3.27 -1.33
CA GLU A 20 -26.53 -2.84 -1.41
C GLU A 20 -27.53 -3.93 -0.98
N LYS A 21 -27.07 -5.18 -0.88
CA LYS A 21 -27.88 -6.33 -0.45
C LYS A 21 -27.62 -6.70 1.00
N ILE A 22 -26.37 -6.64 1.45
CA ILE A 22 -25.99 -7.06 2.79
C ILE A 22 -26.25 -5.99 3.85
N LEU A 23 -26.06 -4.71 3.54
CA LEU A 23 -26.12 -3.61 4.50
C LEU A 23 -27.39 -2.77 4.38
N GLN A 24 -27.98 -2.41 5.53
CA GLN A 24 -29.15 -1.53 5.59
C GLN A 24 -28.84 -0.13 5.05
N ILE A 25 -29.82 0.59 4.54
CA ILE A 25 -29.61 1.88 3.87
C ILE A 25 -29.08 2.98 4.80
N GLU A 26 -29.39 2.90 6.09
CA GLU A 26 -28.89 3.77 7.15
C GLU A 26 -27.46 3.44 7.58
N PHE A 27 -26.90 2.31 7.11
CA PHE A 27 -25.55 1.90 7.48
C PHE A 27 -24.54 2.97 7.10
N ALA A 28 -23.78 3.32 8.14
CA ALA A 28 -22.78 4.37 8.28
C ALA A 28 -23.26 5.81 8.01
N ARG A 29 -24.56 6.11 8.10
CA ARG A 29 -25.05 7.50 7.91
C ARG A 29 -24.76 8.44 9.07
N LYS A 30 -24.54 7.93 10.28
CA LYS A 30 -24.20 8.81 11.41
C LYS A 30 -22.75 9.25 11.26
N ARG A 31 -22.51 10.56 11.38
CA ARG A 31 -21.18 11.21 11.36
C ARG A 31 -20.14 10.59 12.31
N GLU A 32 -20.57 9.69 13.19
CA GLU A 32 -19.80 9.05 14.25
C GLU A 32 -19.36 7.62 13.89
N THR A 33 -20.05 6.91 13.00
CA THR A 33 -19.74 5.51 12.66
C THR A 33 -19.50 5.33 11.17
N ARG A 34 -18.23 5.18 10.79
CA ARG A 34 -17.82 4.75 9.45
C ARG A 34 -17.57 3.25 9.46
N GLY A 35 -17.87 2.58 8.35
CA GLY A 35 -17.44 1.20 8.16
C GLY A 35 -15.91 1.16 8.10
N VAL A 36 -15.28 0.32 8.92
CA VAL A 36 -13.83 0.08 8.84
C VAL A 36 -13.63 -1.20 8.06
N LEU A 37 -12.88 -1.12 6.96
CA LEU A 37 -12.53 -2.28 6.16
C LEU A 37 -11.07 -2.64 6.36
N ARG A 38 -10.82 -3.92 6.59
CA ARG A 38 -9.48 -4.51 6.53
C ARG A 38 -9.36 -5.40 5.30
N GLU A 39 -8.13 -5.71 4.91
CA GLU A 39 -7.82 -6.69 3.87
C GLU A 39 -8.37 -6.27 2.50
N VAL A 40 -8.30 -4.98 2.19
CA VAL A 40 -9.01 -4.42 1.03
C VAL A 40 -8.25 -4.66 -0.27
N TRP A 41 -8.88 -5.29 -1.26
CA TRP A 41 -8.36 -5.38 -2.62
C TRP A 41 -9.29 -4.71 -3.61
N MET A 42 -8.72 -4.29 -4.74
CA MET A 42 -9.44 -3.60 -5.81
C MET A 42 -9.38 -4.41 -7.11
N ASP A 43 -10.47 -4.39 -7.86
CA ASP A 43 -10.48 -4.86 -9.24
C ASP A 43 -11.09 -3.83 -10.21
N MET A 44 -10.62 -3.88 -11.45
CA MET A 44 -11.14 -3.10 -12.56
C MET A 44 -11.30 -4.05 -13.76
N GLY A 45 -12.55 -4.35 -14.12
CA GLY A 45 -12.83 -5.30 -15.20
C GLY A 45 -12.33 -6.72 -14.91
N LYS A 46 -12.47 -7.19 -13.66
CA LYS A 46 -12.01 -8.51 -13.18
C LYS A 46 -10.49 -8.71 -13.16
N LYS A 47 -9.71 -7.64 -13.29
CA LYS A 47 -8.26 -7.64 -13.09
C LYS A 47 -7.94 -6.89 -11.81
N VAL A 48 -7.01 -7.40 -11.02
CA VAL A 48 -6.51 -6.70 -9.83
C VAL A 48 -5.97 -5.34 -10.26
N THR A 49 -6.28 -4.31 -9.48
CA THR A 49 -5.85 -2.94 -9.72
C THR A 49 -5.40 -2.28 -8.41
N GLY A 50 -4.84 -1.09 -8.53
CA GLY A 50 -4.56 -0.20 -7.40
C GLY A 50 -4.81 1.25 -7.77
N LEU A 51 -4.55 2.14 -6.81
CA LEU A 51 -4.84 3.56 -6.88
C LEU A 51 -4.02 4.29 -7.95
N ASP A 52 -2.86 3.76 -8.35
CA ASP A 52 -2.03 4.35 -9.42
C ASP A 52 -2.73 4.31 -10.78
N HIS A 53 -3.70 3.41 -10.94
CA HIS A 53 -4.46 3.20 -12.17
C HIS A 53 -5.87 3.77 -12.11
N THR A 54 -6.36 4.15 -10.93
CA THR A 54 -7.74 4.61 -10.73
C THR A 54 -7.84 6.06 -10.30
N GLU A 55 -6.76 6.65 -9.79
CA GLU A 55 -6.72 8.03 -9.30
C GLU A 55 -6.01 8.95 -10.29
N PHE A 56 -6.73 9.97 -10.77
CA PHE A 56 -6.24 10.94 -11.75
C PHE A 56 -6.37 12.35 -11.18
N VAL A 57 -5.56 13.27 -11.69
CA VAL A 57 -5.57 14.67 -11.23
C VAL A 57 -6.88 15.38 -11.61
N THR A 58 -7.40 15.11 -12.81
CA THR A 58 -8.68 15.68 -13.28
C THR A 58 -9.72 14.61 -13.58
N ALA A 59 -9.46 13.78 -14.59
CA ALA A 59 -10.31 12.67 -14.98
C ALA A 59 -9.45 11.59 -15.66
N SER A 60 -9.98 10.39 -15.84
CA SER A 60 -9.26 9.35 -16.59
C SER A 60 -9.12 9.73 -18.07
N PRO A 61 -7.98 9.47 -18.72
CA PRO A 61 -7.79 9.73 -20.16
C PRO A 61 -8.70 8.86 -21.05
N SER A 62 -9.20 7.74 -20.53
CA SER A 62 -10.16 6.86 -21.19
C SER A 62 -11.28 6.44 -20.24
N PRO A 63 -12.49 6.12 -20.73
CA PRO A 63 -13.53 5.52 -19.90
C PRO A 63 -13.00 4.27 -19.20
N LEU A 64 -13.09 4.23 -17.87
CA LEU A 64 -12.66 3.07 -17.09
C LEU A 64 -13.84 2.11 -16.90
N PRO A 65 -13.59 0.79 -16.87
CA PRO A 65 -14.55 -0.15 -16.32
C PRO A 65 -14.93 0.23 -14.88
N PRO A 66 -16.10 -0.21 -14.38
CA PRO A 66 -16.44 -0.04 -12.98
C PRO A 66 -15.33 -0.58 -12.08
N ILE A 67 -14.88 0.26 -11.15
CA ILE A 67 -13.87 -0.10 -10.16
C ILE A 67 -14.61 -0.68 -8.96
N ARG A 68 -14.27 -1.90 -8.58
CA ARG A 68 -14.82 -2.55 -7.39
C ARG A 68 -13.72 -2.65 -6.35
N PHE A 69 -14.11 -2.56 -5.09
CA PHE A 69 -13.25 -2.93 -3.99
C PHE A 69 -13.99 -3.89 -3.09
N PHE A 70 -13.22 -4.75 -2.47
CA PHE A 70 -13.70 -5.73 -1.53
C PHE A 70 -12.92 -5.55 -0.24
N GLY A 71 -13.55 -5.77 0.90
CA GLY A 71 -12.88 -5.71 2.19
C GLY A 71 -13.65 -6.45 3.24
N ILE A 72 -12.96 -6.85 4.31
CA ILE A 72 -13.59 -7.42 5.47
C ILE A 72 -14.14 -6.29 6.34
N LEU A 73 -15.44 -6.35 6.58
CA LEU A 73 -16.14 -5.57 7.59
C LEU A 73 -16.41 -6.48 8.80
N ASP A 74 -15.95 -6.07 9.98
CA ASP A 74 -16.35 -6.72 11.23
C ASP A 74 -17.70 -6.16 11.66
N LEU A 75 -18.73 -7.00 11.66
CA LEU A 75 -20.08 -6.63 12.06
C LEU A 75 -20.17 -6.64 13.58
N GLU A 76 -20.29 -5.46 14.18
CA GLU A 76 -20.46 -5.32 15.64
C GLU A 76 -21.94 -5.30 16.04
N ASN A 77 -22.82 -4.93 15.11
CA ASN A 77 -24.25 -4.82 15.34
C ASN A 77 -25.05 -5.42 14.18
N LEU A 78 -25.94 -6.38 14.48
CA LEU A 78 -26.86 -6.99 13.51
C LEU A 78 -27.82 -5.99 12.86
N ASP A 79 -28.08 -4.85 13.50
CA ASP A 79 -28.87 -3.78 12.91
C ASP A 79 -28.21 -3.25 11.63
N TRP A 80 -26.89 -3.35 11.47
CA TRP A 80 -26.21 -2.91 10.24
C TRP A 80 -26.63 -3.71 9.01
N LEU A 81 -27.16 -4.91 9.19
CA LEU A 81 -27.59 -5.78 8.11
C LEU A 81 -29.01 -5.44 7.65
N SER A 82 -29.23 -5.48 6.34
CA SER A 82 -30.58 -5.52 5.79
C SER A 82 -31.27 -6.85 6.17
N ASP A 83 -32.60 -6.93 6.08
CA ASP A 83 -33.31 -8.20 6.30
C ASP A 83 -32.83 -9.31 5.36
N GLN A 84 -32.62 -8.98 4.09
CA GLN A 84 -32.03 -9.89 3.11
C GLN A 84 -30.60 -10.32 3.49
N GLY A 85 -29.82 -9.38 4.02
CA GLY A 85 -28.46 -9.64 4.48
C GLY A 85 -28.42 -10.59 5.68
N LYS A 86 -29.35 -10.44 6.63
CA LYS A 86 -29.51 -11.35 7.77
C LYS A 86 -29.86 -12.76 7.30
N ASP A 87 -30.79 -12.89 6.36
CA ASP A 87 -31.18 -14.19 5.80
C ASP A 87 -30.01 -14.90 5.11
N TRP A 88 -29.24 -14.17 4.29
CA TRP A 88 -28.07 -14.71 3.59
C TRP A 88 -26.97 -15.15 4.57
N LEU A 89 -26.60 -14.27 5.51
CA LEU A 89 -25.53 -14.55 6.46
C LEU A 89 -25.92 -15.69 7.40
N GLN A 90 -27.19 -15.77 7.84
CA GLN A 90 -27.68 -16.87 8.65
C GLN A 90 -27.67 -18.19 7.90
N LYS A 91 -28.02 -18.18 6.62
CA LYS A 91 -27.96 -19.37 5.78
C LYS A 91 -26.51 -19.87 5.66
N ASP A 92 -25.57 -19.00 5.32
CA ASP A 92 -24.16 -19.38 5.17
C ASP A 92 -23.54 -19.84 6.51
N LEU A 93 -23.96 -19.23 7.62
CA LEU A 93 -23.58 -19.65 8.97
C LEU A 93 -24.02 -21.10 9.27
N ARG A 94 -25.27 -21.44 8.91
CA ARG A 94 -25.81 -22.80 9.09
C ARG A 94 -25.12 -23.82 8.19
N GLU A 95 -24.91 -23.49 6.92
CA GLU A 95 -24.23 -24.36 5.97
C GLU A 95 -22.79 -24.65 6.43
N ARG A 96 -22.07 -23.63 6.92
CA ARG A 96 -20.72 -23.80 7.46
C ARG A 96 -20.71 -24.64 8.73
N ASP A 97 -21.70 -24.48 9.61
CA ASP A 97 -21.83 -25.27 10.84
C ASP A 97 -22.10 -26.76 10.55
N GLU A 98 -22.96 -27.04 9.56
CA GLU A 98 -23.23 -28.41 9.08
C GLU A 98 -21.96 -29.09 8.56
N ILE A 99 -21.12 -28.36 7.81
CA ILE A 99 -19.86 -28.86 7.27
C ILE A 99 -18.81 -29.06 8.37
N GLU A 100 -18.57 -28.04 9.20
CA GLU A 100 -17.46 -28.04 10.16
C GLU A 100 -17.72 -28.91 11.39
N ASN A 101 -18.97 -28.99 11.85
CA ASN A 101 -19.35 -29.75 13.04
C ASN A 101 -20.08 -31.07 12.71
N GLY A 102 -20.31 -31.37 11.43
CA GLY A 102 -20.95 -32.62 10.99
C GLY A 102 -22.40 -32.77 11.47
N VAL A 103 -23.09 -31.66 11.72
CA VAL A 103 -24.51 -31.66 12.12
C VAL A 103 -25.41 -31.77 10.90
N ARG A 104 -26.50 -32.55 10.99
CA ARG A 104 -27.40 -32.74 9.84
C ARG A 104 -28.26 -31.53 9.48
N ARG A 105 -28.58 -30.71 10.49
CA ARG A 105 -29.36 -29.47 10.37
C ARG A 105 -28.89 -28.52 11.45
N SER A 106 -28.25 -27.42 11.07
CA SER A 106 -27.81 -26.43 12.04
C SER A 106 -29.01 -25.64 12.60
N GLY A 107 -29.13 -25.62 13.92
CA GLY A 107 -30.08 -24.76 14.65
C GLY A 107 -29.49 -23.40 15.02
N LEU A 108 -28.32 -23.05 14.48
CA LEU A 108 -27.64 -21.80 14.79
C LEU A 108 -28.39 -20.63 14.13
N THR A 109 -28.50 -19.53 14.87
CA THR A 109 -29.08 -18.27 14.39
C THR A 109 -28.10 -17.14 14.68
N LEU A 110 -28.22 -16.03 13.95
CA LEU A 110 -27.36 -14.86 14.17
C LEU A 110 -27.59 -14.25 15.55
N GLU A 111 -28.84 -14.20 16.02
CA GLU A 111 -29.20 -13.66 17.33
C GLU A 111 -28.58 -14.50 18.46
N ARG A 112 -28.51 -15.83 18.27
CA ARG A 112 -27.88 -16.71 19.24
C ARG A 112 -26.36 -16.53 19.29
N LEU A 113 -25.74 -16.16 18.18
CA LEU A 113 -24.30 -15.91 18.09
C LEU A 113 -23.89 -14.57 18.72
N TYR A 114 -24.65 -13.51 18.45
CA TYR A 114 -24.38 -12.16 18.98
C TYR A 114 -24.85 -11.98 20.44
N GLY A 115 -25.66 -12.90 20.95
CA GLY A 115 -26.22 -12.80 22.29
C GLY A 115 -27.35 -11.79 22.39
N SER A 116 -27.91 -11.63 23.59
CA SER A 116 -29.07 -10.75 23.82
C SER A 116 -28.68 -9.30 24.11
N ARG A 117 -27.42 -9.02 24.46
CA ARG A 117 -26.94 -7.65 24.73
C ARG A 117 -25.76 -7.28 23.82
N PRO A 118 -25.63 -5.99 23.46
CA PRO A 118 -24.46 -5.49 22.74
C PRO A 118 -23.15 -5.89 23.46
N GLY A 119 -22.24 -6.53 22.74
CA GLY A 119 -20.93 -6.94 23.24
C GLY A 119 -20.87 -8.28 23.99
N GLU A 120 -22.00 -8.98 24.23
CA GLU A 120 -21.99 -10.30 24.89
C GLU A 120 -21.65 -11.47 23.94
N GLY A 121 -21.80 -11.27 22.62
CA GLY A 121 -21.55 -12.31 21.62
C GLY A 121 -20.31 -12.11 20.76
N SER A 122 -20.16 -12.98 19.77
CA SER A 122 -19.02 -12.92 18.85
C SER A 122 -19.34 -12.08 17.61
N ALA A 123 -18.47 -11.12 17.29
CA ALA A 123 -18.54 -10.38 16.03
C ALA A 123 -18.32 -11.34 14.85
N ILE A 124 -19.05 -11.12 13.75
CA ILE A 124 -18.84 -11.84 12.50
C ILE A 124 -18.12 -10.92 11.51
N SER A 125 -17.08 -11.44 10.88
CA SER A 125 -16.43 -10.79 9.76
C SER A 125 -17.13 -11.15 8.44
N VAL A 126 -17.37 -10.16 7.56
CA VAL A 126 -17.94 -10.38 6.22
C VAL A 126 -17.13 -9.66 5.16
N TYR A 127 -16.91 -10.32 4.01
CA TYR A 127 -16.42 -9.65 2.81
C TYR A 127 -17.57 -8.88 2.16
N VAL A 128 -17.40 -7.56 2.07
CA VAL A 128 -18.32 -6.67 1.37
C VAL A 128 -17.73 -6.29 0.03
N MET A 129 -18.51 -6.43 -1.04
CA MET A 129 -18.18 -5.95 -2.39
C MET A 129 -18.86 -4.60 -2.61
N CYS A 130 -18.04 -3.57 -2.85
CA CYS A 130 -18.46 -2.20 -3.08
C CYS A 130 -18.06 -1.74 -4.48
N VAL A 131 -18.83 -0.80 -5.05
CA VAL A 131 -18.46 -0.11 -6.29
C VAL A 131 -17.90 1.27 -5.95
N LYS A 132 -16.66 1.55 -6.35
CA LYS A 132 -15.99 2.82 -6.08
C LYS A 132 -16.47 3.89 -7.05
N THR A 133 -16.96 5.01 -6.53
CA THR A 133 -17.55 6.09 -7.36
C THR A 133 -16.86 7.44 -7.24
N ARG A 134 -16.03 7.65 -6.23
CA ARG A 134 -15.25 8.89 -6.06
C ARG A 134 -13.76 8.62 -5.91
N PRO A 135 -12.90 9.62 -6.18
CA PRO A 135 -11.48 9.54 -5.84
C PRO A 135 -11.26 9.16 -4.38
N ALA A 136 -10.22 8.37 -4.11
CA ALA A 136 -9.85 8.06 -2.73
C ALA A 136 -9.38 9.33 -2.02
N ALA A 137 -9.75 9.48 -0.74
CA ALA A 137 -9.19 10.53 0.11
C ALA A 137 -8.08 9.93 0.97
N CYS A 138 -6.88 10.51 0.86
CA CYS A 138 -5.71 10.06 1.60
C CYS A 138 -4.93 11.29 2.07
N PHE A 139 -4.73 11.40 3.38
CA PHE A 139 -4.08 12.55 4.03
C PHE A 139 -4.71 13.93 3.79
N SER A 140 -5.93 13.98 3.26
CA SER A 140 -6.62 15.21 2.88
C SER A 140 -7.93 15.44 3.65
N ALA A 141 -8.37 14.46 4.44
CA ALA A 141 -9.62 14.57 5.19
C ALA A 141 -9.37 15.27 6.54
N ASP A 142 -10.11 16.35 6.81
CA ASP A 142 -9.97 17.12 8.06
C ASP A 142 -10.18 16.26 9.31
N ARG A 143 -11.08 15.28 9.24
CA ARG A 143 -11.44 14.41 10.36
C ARG A 143 -10.41 13.31 10.60
N ASP A 144 -9.76 12.84 9.54
CA ASP A 144 -8.90 11.67 9.57
C ASP A 144 -7.67 11.92 8.67
N PRO A 145 -6.77 12.83 9.09
CA PRO A 145 -5.69 13.33 8.26
C PRO A 145 -4.60 12.28 7.97
N THR A 146 -4.70 11.08 8.53
CA THR A 146 -3.75 9.97 8.33
C THR A 146 -4.41 8.74 7.67
N SER A 147 -5.69 8.83 7.37
CA SER A 147 -6.48 7.70 6.94
C SER A 147 -6.67 7.65 5.42
N LEU A 148 -6.80 6.44 4.90
CA LEU A 148 -7.29 6.19 3.55
C LEU A 148 -8.81 5.95 3.63
N ILE A 149 -9.57 6.71 2.84
CA ILE A 149 -11.02 6.62 2.78
C ILE A 149 -11.45 6.29 1.36
N PHE A 150 -12.25 5.22 1.22
CA PHE A 150 -12.95 4.90 -0.03
C PHE A 150 -14.42 5.30 0.05
N TYR A 151 -14.96 5.62 -1.12
CA TYR A 151 -16.35 6.02 -1.28
C TYR A 151 -17.06 5.03 -2.19
N SER A 152 -18.20 4.54 -1.74
CA SER A 152 -19.13 3.77 -2.57
C SER A 152 -20.46 4.49 -2.74
N GLU A 153 -21.19 4.11 -3.79
CA GLU A 153 -22.54 4.61 -4.08
C GLU A 153 -23.46 3.40 -4.31
N PRO A 154 -24.00 2.80 -3.25
CA PRO A 154 -24.92 1.67 -3.38
C PRO A 154 -26.21 2.10 -4.11
N HIS A 155 -26.67 1.27 -5.05
CA HIS A 155 -27.88 1.53 -5.82
C HIS A 155 -29.09 0.84 -5.17
N TYR A 156 -29.99 1.65 -4.59
CA TYR A 156 -31.25 1.17 -4.01
C TYR A 156 -32.43 1.47 -4.94
N PRO A 157 -33.22 0.46 -5.35
CA PRO A 157 -34.40 0.68 -6.19
C PRO A 157 -35.40 1.61 -5.49
N GLY A 158 -35.89 2.62 -6.21
CA GLY A 158 -36.88 3.57 -5.71
C GLY A 158 -36.31 4.76 -4.93
N GLN A 159 -34.98 4.90 -4.82
CA GLN A 159 -34.38 6.13 -4.30
C GLN A 159 -33.97 7.10 -5.40
N GLU A 160 -34.40 8.36 -5.24
CA GLU A 160 -34.03 9.46 -6.12
C GLU A 160 -32.68 10.11 -5.74
N THR A 161 -32.28 9.99 -4.47
CA THR A 161 -31.05 10.63 -3.97
C THR A 161 -29.93 9.61 -3.88
N ALA A 162 -28.80 9.93 -4.53
CA ALA A 162 -27.57 9.15 -4.41
C ALA A 162 -27.10 9.15 -2.95
N ILE A 163 -26.90 7.95 -2.39
CA ILE A 163 -26.28 7.77 -1.09
C ILE A 163 -24.81 7.46 -1.31
N TYR A 164 -23.94 8.19 -0.62
CA TYR A 164 -22.53 7.87 -0.55
C TYR A 164 -22.20 7.27 0.80
N ARG A 165 -21.42 6.20 0.80
CA ARG A 165 -20.85 5.63 2.02
C ARG A 165 -19.35 5.82 2.05
N GLU A 166 -18.84 6.11 3.24
CA GLU A 166 -17.42 6.30 3.51
C GLU A 166 -16.89 5.09 4.27
N TYR A 167 -15.83 4.49 3.73
CA TYR A 167 -15.13 3.37 4.35
C TYR A 167 -13.73 3.78 4.75
N LEU A 168 -13.42 3.62 6.03
CA LEU A 168 -12.06 3.75 6.55
C LEU A 168 -11.28 2.49 6.20
N ILE A 169 -10.18 2.62 5.47
CA ILE A 169 -9.37 1.49 5.02
C ILE A 169 -8.21 1.28 5.98
N LYS A 170 -8.26 0.17 6.73
CA LYS A 170 -7.27 -0.21 7.75
C LYS A 170 -6.14 -1.09 7.20
N SER A 171 -6.36 -1.82 6.12
CA SER A 171 -5.28 -2.52 5.42
C SER A 171 -5.66 -2.81 3.98
N LEU A 172 -4.66 -2.89 3.12
CA LEU A 172 -4.81 -3.28 1.72
C LEU A 172 -4.23 -4.69 1.50
N ASP A 173 -4.77 -5.39 0.52
CA ASP A 173 -4.10 -6.53 -0.10
C ASP A 173 -2.75 -6.10 -0.69
N VAL A 174 -1.77 -7.01 -0.65
CA VAL A 174 -0.38 -6.73 -1.05
C VAL A 174 -0.28 -6.31 -2.52
N GLU A 175 -1.04 -6.93 -3.42
CA GLU A 175 -1.01 -6.62 -4.85
C GLU A 175 -1.65 -5.25 -5.11
N THR A 176 -2.81 -4.99 -4.50
CA THR A 176 -3.45 -3.67 -4.56
C THR A 176 -2.56 -2.57 -3.95
N TYR A 177 -1.89 -2.82 -2.81
CA TYR A 177 -0.93 -1.88 -2.22
C TYR A 177 0.23 -1.59 -3.16
N THR A 178 0.82 -2.63 -3.76
CA THR A 178 1.92 -2.50 -4.72
C THR A 178 1.51 -1.63 -5.92
N LEU A 179 0.29 -1.83 -6.44
CA LEU A 179 -0.31 -1.04 -7.51
C LEU A 179 -0.82 0.35 -7.05
N SER A 180 -0.58 0.74 -5.80
CA SER A 180 -1.00 2.01 -5.19
C SER A 180 0.17 2.82 -4.60
N GLN A 181 1.41 2.33 -4.74
CA GLN A 181 2.57 2.94 -4.08
C GLN A 181 2.84 4.36 -4.56
N GLN A 182 2.67 4.65 -5.85
CA GLN A 182 2.91 6.00 -6.36
C GLN A 182 1.85 6.96 -5.83
N TYR A 183 0.59 6.55 -5.77
CA TYR A 183 -0.52 7.31 -5.20
C TYR A 183 -0.26 7.67 -3.74
N PHE A 184 0.19 6.71 -2.92
CA PHE A 184 0.51 7.01 -1.52
C PHE A 184 1.67 8.00 -1.39
N THR A 185 2.73 7.81 -2.18
CA THR A 185 3.89 8.72 -2.15
C THR A 185 3.49 10.13 -2.58
N ARG A 186 2.67 10.26 -3.63
CA ARG A 186 2.10 11.52 -4.12
C ARG A 186 1.18 12.18 -3.08
N SER A 187 0.31 11.41 -2.42
CA SER A 187 -0.63 11.92 -1.41
C SER A 187 0.11 12.44 -0.18
N ARG A 188 1.14 11.72 0.28
CA ARG A 188 2.02 12.17 1.38
C ARG A 188 2.79 13.44 1.02
N LEU A 189 3.33 13.52 -0.20
CA LEU A 189 3.99 14.73 -0.69
C LEU A 189 3.03 15.92 -0.69
N LEU A 190 1.79 15.73 -1.13
CA LEU A 190 0.76 16.79 -1.10
C LEU A 190 0.42 17.21 0.32
N ALA A 191 0.21 16.27 1.24
CA ALA A 191 -0.05 16.56 2.65
C ALA A 191 1.11 17.34 3.30
N PHE A 192 2.35 16.98 2.97
CA PHE A 192 3.53 17.72 3.40
C PHE A 192 3.58 19.15 2.83
N LEU A 193 3.23 19.34 1.56
CA LEU A 193 3.14 20.69 0.98
C LEU A 193 2.04 21.54 1.62
N VAL A 194 0.90 20.93 1.97
CA VAL A 194 -0.19 21.58 2.70
C VAL A 194 0.26 21.98 4.10
N SER A 195 0.99 21.13 4.81
CA SER A 195 1.52 21.47 6.15
C SER A 195 2.55 22.62 6.08
N LEU A 196 3.42 22.62 5.07
CA LEU A 196 4.35 23.72 4.83
C LEU A 196 3.62 25.03 4.54
N LYS A 197 2.56 25.00 3.73
CA LYS A 197 1.77 26.19 3.39
C LYS A 197 1.13 26.85 4.62
N ASN A 198 0.77 26.06 5.62
CA ASN A 198 0.18 26.54 6.86
C ASN A 198 1.22 27.01 7.89
N ALA A 199 2.53 26.80 7.62
CA ALA A 199 3.59 27.22 8.53
C ALA A 199 3.85 28.74 8.42
N PRO A 200 4.14 29.44 9.54
CA PRO A 200 4.47 30.87 9.51
C PRO A 200 5.71 31.22 8.67
N SER A 201 6.61 30.26 8.48
CA SER A 201 7.85 30.42 7.70
C SER A 201 7.71 30.11 6.22
N TYR A 202 6.48 29.95 5.71
CA TYR A 202 6.22 29.64 4.31
C TYR A 202 6.59 30.85 3.42
N PRO A 203 7.63 30.75 2.57
CA PRO A 203 8.13 31.90 1.82
C PRO A 203 7.14 32.32 0.73
N GLU A 204 7.27 33.51 0.17
CA GLU A 204 6.52 33.92 -1.02
C GLU A 204 7.01 33.19 -2.30
N PRO A 205 6.20 33.13 -3.39
CA PRO A 205 6.47 32.34 -4.59
C PRO A 205 7.82 32.46 -5.31
N PRO A 206 8.67 33.51 -5.23
CA PRO A 206 10.02 33.37 -5.77
C PRO A 206 10.90 32.42 -4.93
N GLY A 207 10.65 32.31 -3.61
CA GLY A 207 11.46 31.50 -2.71
C GLY A 207 11.06 30.01 -2.63
N ARG A 208 9.92 29.61 -3.22
CA ARG A 208 9.40 28.23 -3.18
C ARG A 208 10.00 27.36 -4.28
N THR A 209 11.32 27.24 -4.31
CA THR A 209 12.04 26.45 -5.32
C THR A 209 12.12 24.96 -4.96
N ILE A 210 12.55 24.12 -5.90
CA ILE A 210 12.83 22.70 -5.64
C ILE A 210 13.92 22.52 -4.60
N ASP A 211 14.98 23.32 -4.64
CA ASP A 211 16.05 23.23 -3.63
C ASP A 211 15.55 23.61 -2.24
N TRP A 212 14.63 24.58 -2.13
CA TRP A 212 13.95 24.90 -0.87
C TRP A 212 13.11 23.71 -0.37
N LEU A 213 12.31 23.09 -1.26
CA LEU A 213 11.50 21.93 -0.91
C LEU A 213 12.36 20.76 -0.44
N VAL A 214 13.49 20.50 -1.11
CA VAL A 214 14.47 19.46 -0.73
C VAL A 214 14.96 19.69 0.70
N GLU A 215 15.35 20.92 1.06
CA GLU A 215 15.80 21.22 2.41
C GLU A 215 14.69 21.07 3.45
N LYS A 216 13.45 21.45 3.11
CA LYS A 216 12.30 21.24 4.00
C LYS A 216 12.00 19.75 4.21
N MET A 217 12.05 18.93 3.16
CA MET A 217 11.86 17.48 3.29
C MET A 217 12.96 16.83 4.14
N ARG A 218 14.23 17.26 3.98
CA ARG A 218 15.34 16.76 4.80
C ARG A 218 15.19 17.14 6.28
N ALA A 219 14.84 18.39 6.57
CA ALA A 219 14.58 18.84 7.93
C ALA A 219 13.41 18.06 8.55
N HIS A 220 12.31 17.92 7.81
CA HIS A 220 11.15 17.16 8.28
C HIS A 220 11.47 15.69 8.55
N HIS A 221 12.22 15.03 7.67
CA HIS A 221 12.68 13.66 7.90
C HIS A 221 13.54 13.56 9.16
N LYS A 222 14.45 14.52 9.38
CA LYS A 222 15.29 14.59 10.58
C LYS A 222 14.44 14.67 11.85
N ASP A 223 13.40 15.51 11.83
CA ASP A 223 12.51 15.70 12.98
C ASP A 223 11.68 14.45 13.28
N LEU A 224 11.13 13.80 12.24
CA LEU A 224 10.30 12.60 12.38
C LEU A 224 11.08 11.38 12.87
N THR A 225 12.26 11.16 12.31
CA THR A 225 13.05 9.95 12.60
C THR A 225 13.86 10.05 13.89
N ARG A 226 13.93 11.24 14.49
CA ARG A 226 14.77 11.51 15.67
C ARG A 226 14.46 10.57 16.83
N HIS A 227 13.18 10.25 17.00
CA HIS A 227 12.66 9.44 18.09
C HIS A 227 11.86 8.25 17.58
N ARG A 228 12.16 7.73 16.38
CA ARG A 228 11.40 6.64 15.79
C ARG A 228 12.30 5.52 15.29
N ARG A 229 11.93 4.28 15.59
CA ARG A 229 12.58 3.05 15.16
C ARG A 229 11.54 2.15 14.51
N PHE A 230 11.75 1.84 13.24
CA PHE A 230 10.81 1.03 12.45
C PHE A 230 11.01 -0.48 12.65
N MET A 231 12.23 -0.90 12.96
CA MET A 231 12.58 -2.28 13.26
C MET A 231 13.06 -2.33 14.71
N PHE A 232 12.15 -2.76 15.58
CA PHE A 232 12.41 -2.96 16.99
C PHE A 232 11.66 -4.21 17.44
N ASP A 233 12.14 -4.79 18.52
CA ASP A 233 11.47 -5.86 19.23
C ASP A 233 10.85 -5.26 20.49
N ALA A 234 9.53 -5.15 20.53
CA ALA A 234 8.82 -4.52 21.65
C ALA A 234 9.07 -5.22 23.00
N GLU A 235 9.46 -6.50 22.99
CA GLU A 235 9.74 -7.26 24.21
C GLU A 235 11.19 -7.04 24.70
N ASN A 236 12.12 -6.81 23.77
CA ASN A 236 13.56 -6.73 24.06
C ASN A 236 14.13 -5.30 24.06
N ASP A 237 13.53 -4.37 23.31
CA ASP A 237 13.99 -2.99 23.20
C ASP A 237 13.32 -2.10 24.26
N SER A 238 13.83 -2.13 25.48
CA SER A 238 13.26 -1.40 26.65
C SER A 238 13.11 0.12 26.48
N ASP A 239 13.79 0.72 25.50
CA ASP A 239 13.77 2.16 25.24
C ASP A 239 12.79 2.58 24.14
N VAL A 240 12.00 1.64 23.61
CA VAL A 240 11.07 1.81 22.49
C VAL A 240 9.64 1.43 22.92
N ASP A 241 8.66 2.29 22.64
CA ASP A 241 7.24 1.97 22.89
C ASP A 241 6.63 1.07 21.80
N GLU A 242 5.37 0.64 21.97
CA GLU A 242 4.64 -0.22 21.02
C GLU A 242 4.50 0.43 19.62
N GLU A 243 4.63 1.75 19.53
CA GLU A 243 4.59 2.52 18.29
C GLU A 243 5.99 2.77 17.69
N GLY A 244 7.05 2.20 18.27
CA GLY A 244 8.41 2.36 17.79
C GLY A 244 9.05 3.68 18.19
N ARG A 245 8.50 4.42 19.14
CA ARG A 245 9.07 5.70 19.58
C ARG A 245 10.11 5.47 20.65
N THR A 246 11.28 6.08 20.44
CA THR A 246 12.43 5.90 21.32
C THR A 246 12.53 7.01 22.35
N THR A 247 12.74 6.64 23.61
CA THR A 247 12.95 7.61 24.71
C THR A 247 14.16 8.50 24.47
N ARG A 248 15.21 7.94 23.86
CA ARG A 248 16.45 8.65 23.51
C ARG A 248 16.48 9.03 22.03
N PRO A 249 17.07 10.19 21.68
CA PRO A 249 17.30 10.54 20.28
C PRO A 249 18.22 9.52 19.61
N ARG A 250 17.86 9.05 18.42
CA ARG A 250 18.67 8.12 17.64
C ARG A 250 19.70 8.85 16.77
N HIS A 251 20.75 8.13 16.41
CA HIS A 251 21.63 8.56 15.33
C HIS A 251 20.89 8.43 13.99
N LEU A 252 20.58 9.57 13.39
CA LEU A 252 19.79 9.63 12.17
C LEU A 252 20.60 9.23 10.95
N TRP A 253 19.98 8.48 10.05
CA TRP A 253 20.61 8.20 8.77
C TRP A 253 20.71 9.48 7.95
N HIS A 254 21.89 9.69 7.37
CA HIS A 254 22.10 10.85 6.52
C HIS A 254 21.32 10.69 5.21
N VAL A 255 20.29 11.52 5.04
CA VAL A 255 19.59 11.64 3.75
C VAL A 255 20.24 12.72 2.90
N SER A 256 20.84 12.28 1.79
CA SER A 256 21.49 13.17 0.82
C SER A 256 20.47 14.01 0.05
N ARG A 257 20.88 15.19 -0.40
CA ARG A 257 20.05 16.05 -1.27
C ARG A 257 19.67 15.35 -2.58
N ALA A 258 20.60 14.59 -3.16
CA ALA A 258 20.38 13.85 -4.40
C ALA A 258 19.25 12.83 -4.25
N HIS A 259 19.19 12.15 -3.11
CA HIS A 259 18.16 11.15 -2.84
C HIS A 259 16.76 11.77 -2.76
N VAL A 260 16.61 12.90 -2.06
CA VAL A 260 15.32 13.63 -2.02
C VAL A 260 14.94 14.14 -3.42
N LYS A 261 15.92 14.62 -4.19
CA LYS A 261 15.68 15.03 -5.59
C LYS A 261 15.22 13.87 -6.46
N ASP A 262 15.74 12.65 -6.27
CA ASP A 262 15.30 11.46 -6.99
C ASP A 262 13.82 11.12 -6.71
N ILE A 263 13.39 11.22 -5.45
CA ILE A 263 11.98 11.03 -5.06
C ILE A 263 11.10 12.10 -5.70
N LEU A 264 11.51 13.37 -5.67
CA LEU A 264 10.79 14.45 -6.32
C LEU A 264 10.74 14.27 -7.84
N ALA A 265 11.84 13.85 -8.46
CA ALA A 265 11.96 13.59 -9.89
C ALA A 265 10.91 12.55 -10.36
N LYS A 266 10.74 11.45 -9.61
CA LYS A 266 9.73 10.40 -9.88
C LYS A 266 8.28 10.92 -9.90
N HIS A 267 8.02 12.04 -9.24
CA HIS A 267 6.67 12.60 -9.09
C HIS A 267 6.53 14.03 -9.64
N ALA A 268 7.55 14.56 -10.31
CA ALA A 268 7.61 15.95 -10.73
C ALA A 268 6.48 16.30 -11.72
N ASP A 269 6.30 15.49 -12.76
CA ASP A 269 5.23 15.70 -13.75
C ASP A 269 3.83 15.63 -13.11
N TRP A 270 3.62 14.71 -12.17
CA TRP A 270 2.35 14.61 -11.43
C TRP A 270 2.10 15.85 -10.57
N LEU A 271 3.13 16.30 -9.83
CA LEU A 271 3.02 17.47 -8.96
C LEU A 271 2.74 18.73 -9.79
N LEU A 272 3.39 18.87 -10.94
CA LEU A 272 3.13 19.96 -11.87
C LEU A 272 1.69 19.90 -12.39
N ALA A 273 1.21 18.73 -12.83
CA ALA A 273 -0.18 18.53 -13.23
C ALA A 273 -1.15 18.91 -12.11
N GLN A 274 -0.90 18.46 -10.89
CA GLN A 274 -1.72 18.74 -9.70
C GLN A 274 -1.81 20.24 -9.40
N MET A 275 -0.71 20.98 -9.55
CA MET A 275 -0.70 22.42 -9.28
C MET A 275 -1.37 23.24 -10.38
N ILE A 276 -1.32 22.81 -11.64
CA ILE A 276 -1.90 23.55 -12.77
C ILE A 276 -3.30 23.09 -13.16
N SER A 277 -3.80 21.99 -12.59
CA SER A 277 -5.15 21.45 -12.85
C SER A 277 -6.26 22.38 -12.42
N THR A 278 -5.98 23.25 -11.45
CA THR A 278 -6.89 24.31 -11.01
C THR A 278 -6.24 25.67 -11.29
N ASN A 279 -7.04 26.66 -11.70
CA ASN A 279 -6.55 28.04 -11.84
C ASN A 279 -6.37 28.75 -10.49
N ARG A 280 -6.53 28.05 -9.36
CA ARG A 280 -6.54 28.68 -8.05
C ARG A 280 -5.10 28.80 -7.52
N ARG A 281 -4.71 30.03 -7.19
CA ARG A 281 -3.35 30.33 -6.69
C ARG A 281 -3.03 29.65 -5.36
N ASP A 282 -4.05 29.31 -4.58
CA ASP A 282 -3.89 28.59 -3.32
C ASP A 282 -3.45 27.13 -3.52
N HIS A 283 -3.55 26.58 -4.73
CA HIS A 283 -3.02 25.27 -5.08
C HIS A 283 -1.56 25.35 -5.60
N HIS A 284 -1.00 26.56 -5.74
CA HIS A 284 0.39 26.74 -6.19
C HIS A 284 1.36 26.67 -4.99
N PHE A 285 1.70 25.45 -4.59
CA PHE A 285 2.65 25.18 -3.49
C PHE A 285 4.10 25.56 -3.79
N LEU A 286 4.48 25.58 -5.06
CA LEU A 286 5.85 25.87 -5.52
C LEU A 286 5.86 26.98 -6.57
N ASN A 287 7.05 27.50 -6.84
CA ASN A 287 7.28 28.34 -8.00
C ASN A 287 7.08 27.51 -9.28
N LEU A 288 5.98 27.76 -10.00
CA LEU A 288 5.62 27.00 -11.20
C LEU A 288 6.69 27.01 -12.30
N PRO A 289 7.29 28.16 -12.69
CA PRO A 289 8.43 28.18 -13.61
C PRO A 289 9.60 27.28 -13.17
N ASN A 290 10.00 27.33 -11.90
CA ASN A 290 11.10 26.51 -11.38
C ASN A 290 10.74 25.01 -11.34
N LEU A 291 9.51 24.66 -10.99
CA LEU A 291 9.03 23.27 -11.04
C LEU A 291 9.01 22.75 -12.49
N TYR A 292 8.56 23.57 -13.45
CA TYR A 292 8.57 23.20 -14.87
C TYR A 292 9.99 22.97 -15.39
N GLU A 293 10.94 23.87 -15.08
CA GLU A 293 12.35 23.70 -15.41
C GLU A 293 12.93 22.41 -14.81
N PHE A 294 12.59 22.11 -13.55
CA PHE A 294 12.99 20.86 -12.91
C PHE A 294 12.43 19.64 -13.63
N CYS A 295 11.14 19.62 -13.99
CA CYS A 295 10.56 18.53 -14.78
C CYS A 295 11.31 18.36 -16.12
N CYS A 296 11.62 19.47 -16.80
CA CYS A 296 12.42 19.49 -18.03
C CYS A 296 13.81 18.88 -17.85
N SER A 297 14.48 19.16 -16.73
CA SER A 297 15.81 18.62 -16.44
C SER A 297 15.82 17.12 -16.17
N VAL A 298 14.72 16.57 -15.64
CA VAL A 298 14.61 15.16 -15.23
C VAL A 298 14.10 14.29 -16.38
N ASN A 299 13.00 14.69 -17.02
CA ASN A 299 12.25 13.86 -17.97
C ASN A 299 12.23 14.43 -19.40
N GLY A 300 12.88 15.58 -19.65
CA GLY A 300 12.61 16.37 -20.85
C GLY A 300 11.20 16.96 -20.81
N LYS A 301 10.51 17.04 -21.95
CA LYS A 301 9.18 17.67 -21.98
C LYS A 301 8.18 16.90 -21.07
N PRO A 302 7.54 17.56 -20.08
CA PRO A 302 6.62 16.89 -19.16
C PRO A 302 5.45 16.22 -19.87
N ASN A 303 5.15 14.97 -19.54
CA ASN A 303 4.03 14.23 -20.14
C ASN A 303 2.80 14.32 -19.23
N LEU A 304 2.05 15.41 -19.33
CA LEU A 304 0.88 15.65 -18.47
C LEU A 304 -0.39 14.92 -18.92
N ALA A 305 -0.40 14.38 -20.15
CA ALA A 305 -1.56 13.71 -20.73
C ALA A 305 -1.95 12.42 -19.97
N GLN A 306 -0.99 11.79 -19.29
CA GLN A 306 -1.25 10.59 -18.47
C GLN A 306 -2.08 10.88 -17.21
N TYR A 307 -2.12 12.13 -16.74
CA TYR A 307 -2.82 12.51 -15.50
C TYR A 307 -4.24 13.07 -15.74
N GLY A 308 -4.66 13.16 -17.01
CA GLY A 308 -6.04 13.36 -17.38
C GLY A 308 -6.26 13.94 -18.79
N PRO A 309 -7.52 13.92 -19.28
CA PRO A 309 -7.85 14.33 -20.64
C PRO A 309 -7.50 15.80 -20.84
N GLY A 310 -6.47 16.02 -21.63
CA GLY A 310 -5.78 17.29 -21.80
C GLY A 310 -6.54 18.30 -22.65
N GLY A 311 -7.50 18.99 -22.05
CA GLY A 311 -7.95 20.28 -22.55
C GLY A 311 -7.02 21.37 -22.02
N ASP A 312 -6.02 21.78 -22.82
CA ASP A 312 -5.18 22.97 -22.60
C ASP A 312 -4.02 22.87 -21.58
N TRP A 313 -3.45 21.69 -21.31
CA TRP A 313 -2.21 21.58 -20.52
C TRP A 313 -1.10 22.49 -21.07
N GLU A 314 -0.83 22.42 -22.37
CA GLU A 314 0.21 23.24 -23.02
C GLU A 314 -0.08 24.75 -22.89
N LYS A 315 -1.32 25.18 -23.13
CA LYS A 315 -1.70 26.60 -22.98
C LYS A 315 -1.58 27.06 -21.53
N THR A 316 -1.91 26.19 -20.58
CA THR A 316 -1.80 26.47 -19.15
C THR A 316 -0.35 26.57 -18.73
N LEU A 317 0.53 25.67 -19.19
CA LEU A 317 1.97 25.74 -19.00
C LEU A 317 2.55 27.02 -19.61
N GLN A 318 2.18 27.35 -20.85
CA GLN A 318 2.63 28.57 -21.51
C GLN A 318 2.27 29.81 -20.70
N ARG A 319 1.06 29.86 -20.15
CA ARG A 319 0.54 31.00 -19.40
C ARG A 319 1.09 31.11 -17.97
N LEU A 320 1.28 29.98 -17.28
CA LEU A 320 1.63 29.97 -15.86
C LEU A 320 3.13 29.76 -15.61
N CYS A 321 3.84 29.07 -16.50
CA CYS A 321 5.24 28.67 -16.30
C CYS A 321 6.20 29.42 -17.24
N ILE A 322 5.88 29.52 -18.53
CA ILE A 322 6.82 30.03 -19.54
C ILE A 322 6.72 31.56 -19.67
N ASN A 323 5.50 32.07 -19.83
CA ASN A 323 5.21 33.50 -19.94
C ASN A 323 4.34 33.97 -18.76
N PRO A 324 4.84 33.86 -17.50
CA PRO A 324 4.08 34.35 -16.37
C PRO A 324 3.84 35.84 -16.59
N ARG A 325 2.56 36.23 -16.72
CA ARG A 325 2.23 37.65 -16.84
C ARG A 325 2.83 38.37 -15.63
N PRO A 326 3.59 39.46 -15.83
CA PRO A 326 4.07 40.26 -14.71
C PRO A 326 2.86 40.54 -13.86
N THR A 327 2.93 40.21 -12.57
CA THR A 327 1.87 40.59 -11.65
C THR A 327 2.01 42.10 -11.60
N THR A 328 1.31 42.81 -12.48
CA THR A 328 1.15 44.25 -12.37
C THR A 328 0.43 44.40 -11.06
N SER A 329 1.20 44.62 -9.99
CA SER A 329 0.70 45.12 -8.73
C SER A 329 0.03 46.41 -9.14
N ARG A 330 -1.27 46.32 -9.46
CA ARG A 330 -2.10 47.48 -9.76
C ARG A 330 -1.84 48.36 -8.56
N PRO A 331 -1.12 49.49 -8.71
CA PRO A 331 -0.77 50.30 -7.57
C PRO A 331 -2.11 50.57 -6.92
N THR A 332 -2.26 50.09 -5.69
CA THR A 332 -3.48 50.28 -4.91
C THR A 332 -3.61 51.78 -4.86
N ALA A 333 -4.41 52.35 -5.76
CA ALA A 333 -4.56 53.78 -5.89
C ALA A 333 -4.94 54.22 -4.50
N ALA A 334 -4.02 54.96 -3.86
CA ALA A 334 -4.14 55.35 -2.48
C ALA A 334 -5.55 55.92 -2.33
N ILE A 335 -6.40 55.19 -1.60
CA ILE A 335 -7.64 55.76 -1.08
C ILE A 335 -7.15 56.77 -0.06
N SER A 336 -6.84 57.95 -0.59
CA SER A 336 -6.48 59.13 0.14
C SER A 336 -7.65 59.46 1.05
N SER A 337 -7.32 59.79 2.29
CA SER A 337 -8.16 60.49 3.27
C SER A 337 -9.43 59.76 3.76
N ARG A 338 -9.27 58.92 4.77
CA ARG A 338 -10.12 59.00 5.97
C ARG A 338 -9.26 59.13 7.22
N THR A 339 -9.57 60.18 7.96
CA THR A 339 -8.97 60.73 9.16
C THR A 339 -8.82 59.69 10.28
N PRO A 340 -7.70 59.68 11.04
CA PRO A 340 -7.52 58.77 12.15
C PRO A 340 -8.44 59.15 13.34
N SER A 341 -9.21 58.18 13.81
CA SER A 341 -9.86 58.23 15.13
C SER A 341 -8.81 57.86 16.20
N PRO A 342 -8.71 58.60 17.32
CA PRO A 342 -7.66 58.37 18.31
C PRO A 342 -7.90 57.07 19.11
N GLU A 343 -6.87 56.23 19.18
CA GLU A 343 -6.84 54.97 19.93
C GLU A 343 -6.40 55.19 21.40
N PRO A 344 -6.87 54.37 22.36
CA PRO A 344 -6.52 54.50 23.77
C PRO A 344 -5.16 53.88 24.11
N ARG A 345 -4.44 54.54 25.02
CA ARG A 345 -3.13 54.13 25.56
C ARG A 345 -3.22 52.79 26.32
N HIS A 346 -2.45 51.79 25.91
CA HIS A 346 -2.09 50.64 26.74
C HIS A 346 -0.62 50.70 27.15
N ALA A 347 -0.40 50.46 28.44
CA ALA A 347 0.87 50.53 29.15
C ALA A 347 1.86 49.40 28.76
N PRO A 348 3.18 49.61 28.95
CA PRO A 348 4.20 48.63 28.60
C PRO A 348 4.23 47.46 29.59
N ARG A 349 4.18 46.24 29.05
CA ARG A 349 4.45 45.00 29.81
C ARG A 349 5.96 44.78 29.89
N THR A 350 6.43 44.62 31.11
CA THR A 350 7.80 44.30 31.52
C THR A 350 8.26 42.95 30.97
N GLY A 351 9.52 42.91 30.53
CA GLY A 351 10.21 41.70 30.09
C GLY A 351 10.44 40.73 31.24
N ARG A 352 10.38 39.43 30.92
CA ARG A 352 10.90 38.36 31.77
C ARG A 352 12.23 37.91 31.19
N GLU A 353 13.30 38.14 31.94
CA GLU A 353 14.58 37.46 31.78
C GLU A 353 14.40 36.00 32.23
N TYR A 354 14.92 35.07 31.44
CA TYR A 354 15.04 33.66 31.80
C TYR A 354 16.51 33.44 32.18
N GLU A 355 16.76 33.14 33.45
CA GLU A 355 18.06 32.66 33.90
C GLU A 355 18.21 31.16 33.57
N SER A 356 19.42 30.83 33.15
CA SER A 356 19.84 29.55 32.60
C SER A 356 20.57 28.77 33.69
N ASP A 357 19.85 27.93 34.42
CA ASP A 357 20.41 26.96 35.35
C ASP A 357 20.12 25.53 34.86
N ILE A 358 21.04 24.99 34.04
CA ILE A 358 21.16 23.55 33.84
C ILE A 358 22.62 23.20 34.13
N SER A 359 22.82 22.67 35.33
CA SER A 359 24.08 22.10 35.81
C SER A 359 24.26 20.65 35.35
N GLU A 360 25.54 20.28 35.37
CA GLU A 360 26.21 19.14 34.78
C GLU A 360 25.84 17.75 35.34
N GLU A 361 26.23 16.78 34.53
CA GLU A 361 26.17 15.32 34.65
C GLU A 361 26.74 14.76 35.96
N SER A 362 26.19 13.63 36.42
CA SER A 362 27.03 12.51 36.90
C SER A 362 26.28 11.19 37.00
N SER A 363 26.95 10.14 36.48
CA SER A 363 27.04 8.76 36.97
C SER A 363 25.79 7.88 37.14
N ALA A 364 25.76 6.74 36.45
CA ALA A 364 26.06 5.43 37.06
C ALA A 364 26.18 4.35 35.97
N ALA A 365 27.20 3.51 36.11
CA ALA A 365 27.33 2.25 35.40
C ALA A 365 26.53 1.20 36.18
N GLU A 366 25.62 0.51 35.52
CA GLU A 366 25.08 -0.75 36.03
C GLU A 366 25.28 -1.82 34.95
N GLU A 367 26.16 -2.76 35.29
CA GLU A 367 26.18 -4.11 34.77
C GLU A 367 24.92 -4.81 35.28
N ASP A 368 24.17 -5.46 34.39
CA ASP A 368 23.41 -6.63 34.83
C ASP A 368 23.39 -7.71 33.76
N SER A 369 23.72 -8.90 34.24
CA SER A 369 23.86 -10.15 33.52
C SER A 369 22.55 -10.89 33.69
N ASP A 370 21.82 -11.15 32.61
CA ASP A 370 20.73 -12.12 32.67
C ASP A 370 20.69 -13.04 31.45
N THR A 371 20.46 -14.31 31.79
CA THR A 371 20.67 -15.52 31.00
C THR A 371 19.41 -15.82 30.20
N GLU A 372 19.57 -16.03 28.89
CA GLU A 372 18.46 -16.30 27.96
C GLU A 372 17.80 -17.68 28.19
N PRO A 373 16.46 -17.79 28.10
CA PRO A 373 15.79 -19.06 27.85
C PRO A 373 15.68 -19.32 26.34
N GLU A 374 16.25 -20.43 25.88
CA GLU A 374 16.10 -20.97 24.52
C GLU A 374 14.62 -21.28 24.22
N GLY A 375 13.93 -20.33 23.58
CA GLY A 375 12.58 -20.45 23.05
C GLY A 375 12.56 -21.04 21.63
N ASP A 376 12.93 -22.30 21.50
CA ASP A 376 12.86 -23.08 20.25
C ASP A 376 11.40 -23.37 19.86
N SER A 377 10.73 -22.47 19.12
CA SER A 377 9.46 -22.84 18.43
C SER A 377 9.15 -22.10 17.13
N GLN A 378 9.99 -21.16 16.68
CA GLN A 378 9.97 -20.68 15.30
C GLN A 378 11.22 -21.19 14.59
N ILE A 379 11.18 -22.46 14.16
CA ILE A 379 12.12 -22.93 13.13
C ILE A 379 11.89 -22.02 11.92
N ALA A 380 12.79 -21.05 11.77
CA ALA A 380 12.72 -20.00 10.77
C ALA A 380 12.48 -20.63 9.41
N LEU A 381 11.32 -20.34 8.80
CA LEU A 381 11.01 -20.74 7.43
C LEU A 381 12.17 -20.40 6.46
N GLY A 382 12.91 -19.33 6.78
CA GLY A 382 14.13 -18.91 6.07
C GLY A 382 15.28 -19.92 6.08
N LYS A 383 15.34 -20.86 7.04
CA LYS A 383 16.31 -21.98 7.04
C LYS A 383 15.90 -23.14 6.12
N LEU A 384 14.59 -23.30 5.86
CA LEU A 384 14.05 -24.39 5.04
C LEU A 384 13.91 -24.01 3.57
N VAL A 385 13.69 -22.72 3.27
CA VAL A 385 13.62 -22.20 1.91
C VAL A 385 15.04 -21.91 1.40
N PRO A 386 15.52 -22.56 0.34
CA PRO A 386 16.84 -22.27 -0.19
C PRO A 386 16.98 -20.80 -0.61
N VAL A 387 18.11 -20.17 -0.25
CA VAL A 387 18.38 -18.75 -0.49
C VAL A 387 18.14 -18.32 -1.95
N TYR A 388 18.46 -19.20 -2.91
CA TYR A 388 18.28 -18.94 -4.33
C TYR A 388 16.81 -18.80 -4.76
N CYS A 389 15.87 -19.37 -4.00
CA CYS A 389 14.44 -19.19 -4.25
C CYS A 389 13.92 -17.83 -3.77
N ILE A 390 14.61 -17.20 -2.81
CA ILE A 390 14.22 -15.91 -2.20
C ILE A 390 14.73 -14.76 -3.06
N LYS A 391 15.96 -14.85 -3.57
CA LYS A 391 16.62 -13.74 -4.29
C LYS A 391 15.99 -13.36 -5.63
N GLY A 392 15.07 -14.15 -6.20
CA GLY A 392 14.38 -13.85 -7.47
C GLY A 392 15.27 -13.87 -8.73
N GLU A 393 16.58 -13.72 -8.56
CA GLU A 393 17.63 -13.73 -9.59
C GLU A 393 17.67 -15.04 -10.41
N CYS A 394 17.12 -16.13 -9.86
CA CYS A 394 17.12 -17.44 -10.53
C CYS A 394 16.14 -17.54 -11.72
N GLN A 395 15.29 -16.53 -11.96
CA GLN A 395 14.24 -16.57 -12.98
C GLN A 395 14.63 -15.93 -14.32
N GLN A 396 15.74 -15.18 -14.39
CA GLN A 396 16.17 -14.56 -15.65
C GLN A 396 17.11 -15.49 -16.42
N MET A 397 16.66 -15.96 -17.59
CA MET A 397 17.54 -16.62 -18.54
C MET A 397 18.31 -15.58 -19.35
N ASN A 398 19.60 -15.47 -19.06
CA ASN A 398 20.54 -14.73 -19.91
C ASN A 398 21.24 -15.63 -20.94
N SER A 399 20.87 -16.91 -20.98
CA SER A 399 21.50 -17.94 -21.80
C SER A 399 20.45 -19.00 -22.21
N PHE A 400 20.69 -19.69 -23.34
CA PHE A 400 19.83 -20.80 -23.79
C PHE A 400 19.88 -22.02 -22.87
N LYS A 401 20.89 -22.08 -21.98
CA LYS A 401 21.06 -23.09 -20.95
C LYS A 401 20.88 -22.47 -19.58
N TRP A 402 20.05 -23.09 -18.76
CA TRP A 402 19.91 -22.77 -17.36
C TRP A 402 20.46 -23.90 -16.52
N TYR A 403 21.22 -23.54 -15.48
CA TYR A 403 21.79 -24.47 -14.52
C TYR A 403 21.08 -24.27 -13.20
N CYS A 404 20.71 -25.37 -12.54
CA CYS A 404 20.11 -25.25 -11.22
C CYS A 404 21.08 -24.55 -10.25
N PRO A 405 20.64 -23.53 -9.50
CA PRO A 405 21.49 -22.83 -8.53
C PRO A 405 21.82 -23.69 -7.31
N ASP A 406 21.11 -24.80 -7.09
CA ASP A 406 21.45 -25.76 -6.04
C ASP A 406 22.73 -26.53 -6.42
N ARG A 407 23.80 -26.35 -5.64
CA ARG A 407 25.10 -27.01 -5.84
C ARG A 407 25.02 -28.54 -5.77
N LYS A 408 23.95 -29.10 -5.21
CA LYS A 408 23.71 -30.55 -5.13
C LYS A 408 22.84 -31.07 -6.28
N CYS A 409 22.45 -30.19 -7.21
CA CYS A 409 21.58 -30.53 -8.32
C CYS A 409 22.26 -30.30 -9.67
N ASP A 410 22.62 -31.39 -10.33
CA ASP A 410 23.22 -31.35 -11.67
C ASP A 410 22.18 -31.14 -12.79
N TRP A 411 20.96 -30.74 -12.43
CA TRP A 411 19.91 -30.55 -13.42
C TRP A 411 20.14 -29.29 -14.25
N THR A 412 20.07 -29.45 -15.57
CA THR A 412 20.21 -28.37 -16.53
C THR A 412 19.05 -28.36 -17.50
N PHE A 413 18.60 -27.16 -17.88
CA PHE A 413 17.58 -26.96 -18.89
C PHE A 413 18.17 -26.29 -20.12
N ASP A 414 18.15 -26.99 -21.27
CA ASP A 414 18.64 -26.47 -22.54
C ASP A 414 17.46 -26.23 -23.48
N LEU A 415 17.14 -24.96 -23.75
CA LEU A 415 16.07 -24.59 -24.68
C LEU A 415 16.30 -25.04 -26.12
N THR A 416 17.55 -25.30 -26.51
CA THR A 416 17.87 -25.82 -27.85
C THR A 416 17.60 -27.31 -27.97
N LYS A 417 17.49 -28.01 -26.84
CA LYS A 417 17.22 -29.44 -26.73
C LYS A 417 16.20 -29.68 -25.61
N PRO A 418 14.97 -29.15 -25.74
CA PRO A 418 13.97 -29.31 -24.70
C PRO A 418 13.68 -30.81 -24.49
N PRO A 419 13.40 -31.24 -23.25
CA PRO A 419 13.01 -32.62 -22.99
C PRO A 419 11.74 -32.96 -23.78
N PRO A 420 11.65 -34.14 -24.39
CA PRO A 420 10.46 -34.53 -25.14
C PRO A 420 9.23 -34.56 -24.22
N PRO A 421 8.03 -34.27 -24.75
CA PRO A 421 6.81 -34.43 -23.99
C PRO A 421 6.64 -35.89 -23.57
N PRO A 422 5.95 -36.17 -22.45
CA PRO A 422 5.70 -37.54 -22.02
C PRO A 422 4.92 -38.30 -23.10
N ASP A 423 5.29 -39.56 -23.34
CA ASP A 423 4.57 -40.42 -24.27
C ASP A 423 3.13 -40.61 -23.74
N PRO A 424 2.09 -40.31 -24.54
CA PRO A 424 0.69 -40.44 -24.12
C PRO A 424 0.30 -41.86 -23.69
N ASN A 425 1.09 -42.88 -24.06
CA ASN A 425 0.86 -44.27 -23.66
C ASN A 425 1.63 -44.68 -22.40
N THR A 426 2.53 -43.83 -21.90
CA THR A 426 3.19 -44.08 -20.60
C THR A 426 2.20 -43.68 -19.51
N GLU A 427 1.78 -44.64 -18.67
CA GLU A 427 0.91 -44.34 -17.54
C GLU A 427 1.50 -43.19 -16.73
N PRO A 428 0.67 -42.23 -16.26
CA PRO A 428 1.15 -41.11 -15.48
C PRO A 428 1.83 -41.66 -14.23
N ILE A 429 3.17 -41.65 -14.25
CA ILE A 429 3.99 -42.05 -13.12
C ILE A 429 3.50 -41.20 -11.95
N SER A 430 3.09 -41.85 -10.87
CA SER A 430 2.59 -41.16 -9.67
C SER A 430 3.60 -40.07 -9.31
N ILE A 431 3.13 -38.81 -9.40
CA ILE A 431 3.93 -37.57 -9.32
C ILE A 431 4.68 -37.43 -7.99
N ILE A 432 4.46 -38.36 -7.07
CA ILE A 432 4.89 -38.30 -5.68
C ILE A 432 6.35 -38.74 -5.52
N ASP A 433 6.86 -39.68 -6.34
CA ASP A 433 8.21 -40.25 -6.11
C ASP A 433 9.20 -40.20 -7.29
N SER A 434 8.78 -39.79 -8.49
CA SER A 434 9.70 -39.71 -9.64
C SER A 434 10.39 -38.34 -9.75
N ALA A 435 11.71 -38.37 -9.84
CA ALA A 435 12.62 -37.22 -9.81
C ALA A 435 12.49 -36.22 -10.97
N PHE A 436 11.43 -36.25 -11.79
CA PHE A 436 11.34 -35.49 -13.04
C PHE A 436 9.94 -34.97 -13.40
N PRO A 437 9.36 -33.99 -12.68
CA PRO A 437 8.17 -33.25 -13.13
C PRO A 437 8.52 -32.14 -14.15
N ASN A 438 9.57 -32.32 -14.96
CA ASN A 438 10.08 -31.32 -15.90
C ASN A 438 9.51 -31.49 -17.32
N THR A 439 8.28 -31.98 -17.43
CA THR A 439 7.60 -32.15 -18.72
C THR A 439 7.09 -30.80 -19.21
N ILE A 440 7.46 -30.45 -20.44
CA ILE A 440 6.91 -29.29 -21.13
C ILE A 440 5.57 -29.70 -21.75
N PRO A 441 4.50 -28.88 -21.65
CA PRO A 441 3.26 -29.12 -22.38
C PRO A 441 3.54 -29.32 -23.89
N VAL A 442 2.79 -30.21 -24.55
CA VAL A 442 2.99 -30.56 -25.97
C VAL A 442 2.97 -29.30 -26.87
N GLU A 443 2.10 -28.35 -26.57
CA GLU A 443 1.97 -27.08 -27.30
C GLU A 443 3.24 -26.22 -27.20
N ASP A 444 3.79 -26.11 -25.99
CA ASP A 444 4.99 -25.34 -25.68
C ASP A 444 6.24 -26.01 -26.26
N TYR A 445 6.31 -27.35 -26.21
CA TYR A 445 7.37 -28.12 -26.87
C TYR A 445 7.32 -27.92 -28.39
N THR A 446 6.13 -28.02 -28.99
CA THR A 446 5.94 -27.80 -30.43
C THR A 446 6.33 -26.38 -30.83
N PHE A 447 6.07 -25.38 -29.97
CA PHE A 447 6.53 -24.01 -30.17
C PHE A 447 8.06 -23.91 -30.17
N LEU A 448 8.74 -24.51 -29.18
CA LEU A 448 10.22 -24.50 -29.09
C LEU A 448 10.90 -25.23 -30.26
N MET A 449 10.26 -26.27 -30.80
CA MET A 449 10.78 -27.02 -31.95
C MET A 449 10.63 -26.28 -33.29
N LYS A 450 9.92 -25.15 -33.33
CA LYS A 450 9.89 -24.29 -34.52
C LYS A 450 11.25 -23.60 -34.68
N LYS A 451 11.72 -23.47 -35.93
CA LYS A 451 13.10 -23.04 -36.25
C LYS A 451 13.47 -21.60 -35.86
N THR A 452 12.52 -20.75 -35.47
CA THR A 452 12.77 -19.31 -35.27
C THR A 452 12.09 -18.79 -34.01
N TRP A 453 12.89 -18.53 -32.99
CA TRP A 453 12.55 -17.79 -31.78
C TRP A 453 13.83 -17.16 -31.22
N ARG A 454 13.68 -16.18 -30.33
CA ARG A 454 14.77 -15.49 -29.65
C ARG A 454 14.60 -15.63 -28.14
N LEU A 455 15.67 -15.41 -27.39
CA LEU A 455 15.62 -15.52 -25.94
C LEU A 455 14.70 -14.46 -25.32
N ASP A 456 14.59 -13.27 -25.92
CA ASP A 456 13.69 -12.18 -25.51
C ASP A 456 12.23 -12.40 -25.92
N ASP A 457 11.90 -13.47 -26.65
CA ASP A 457 10.51 -13.79 -26.96
C ASP A 457 9.73 -14.09 -25.67
N LYS A 458 8.65 -13.33 -25.46
CA LYS A 458 7.79 -13.46 -24.27
C LYS A 458 7.35 -14.90 -24.00
N LYS A 459 7.01 -15.65 -25.05
CA LYS A 459 6.58 -17.05 -24.93
C LYS A 459 7.72 -17.99 -24.54
N VAL A 460 8.95 -17.75 -25.02
CA VAL A 460 10.14 -18.52 -24.62
C VAL A 460 10.45 -18.28 -23.14
N GLN A 461 10.41 -17.02 -22.70
CA GLN A 461 10.60 -16.64 -21.30
C GLN A 461 9.55 -17.28 -20.38
N GLU A 462 8.28 -17.30 -20.80
CA GLU A 462 7.20 -17.96 -20.07
C GLU A 462 7.41 -19.48 -19.94
N ILE A 463 7.77 -20.16 -21.03
CA ILE A 463 8.04 -21.60 -21.02
C ILE A 463 9.20 -21.92 -20.08
N ALA A 464 10.30 -21.18 -20.21
CA ALA A 464 11.46 -21.37 -19.35
C ALA A 464 11.13 -21.10 -17.88
N ALA A 465 10.44 -20.00 -17.57
CA ALA A 465 10.04 -19.66 -16.22
C ALA A 465 9.19 -20.77 -15.59
N ASN A 466 8.26 -21.36 -16.35
CA ASN A 466 7.42 -22.45 -15.87
C ASN A 466 8.23 -23.72 -15.59
N VAL A 467 9.13 -24.10 -16.49
CA VAL A 467 10.01 -25.27 -16.34
C VAL A 467 10.94 -25.11 -15.13
N MET A 468 11.60 -23.95 -15.00
CA MET A 468 12.46 -23.61 -13.85
C MET A 468 11.67 -23.62 -12.55
N LYS A 469 10.47 -23.00 -12.53
CA LYS A 469 9.59 -22.96 -11.35
C LYS A 469 9.15 -24.35 -10.90
N ASN A 470 8.83 -25.25 -11.84
CA ASN A 470 8.48 -26.63 -11.51
C ASN A 470 9.66 -27.41 -10.96
N HIS A 471 10.87 -27.21 -11.51
CA HIS A 471 12.08 -27.81 -10.96
C HIS A 471 12.39 -27.31 -9.54
N LEU A 472 12.33 -25.99 -9.31
CA LEU A 472 12.57 -25.41 -7.99
C LEU A 472 11.56 -25.88 -6.93
N ARG A 473 10.31 -26.17 -7.32
CA ARG A 473 9.31 -26.81 -6.44
C ARG A 473 9.73 -28.20 -5.95
N VAL A 474 10.46 -28.97 -6.76
CA VAL A 474 11.00 -30.28 -6.33
C VAL A 474 11.99 -30.09 -5.19
N HIS A 475 12.88 -29.10 -5.29
CA HIS A 475 13.84 -28.78 -4.24
C HIS A 475 13.17 -28.34 -2.95
N MET A 476 12.16 -27.47 -3.06
CA MET A 476 11.39 -27.07 -1.90
C MET A 476 10.73 -28.27 -1.22
N ARG A 477 10.09 -29.16 -1.98
CA ARG A 477 9.47 -30.38 -1.41
C ARG A 477 10.49 -31.30 -0.74
N ARG A 478 11.68 -31.48 -1.33
CA ARG A 478 12.76 -32.27 -0.73
C ARG A 478 13.21 -31.71 0.61
N ASN A 479 13.12 -30.39 0.80
CA ASN A 479 13.40 -29.72 2.06
C ASN A 479 12.18 -29.64 3.01
N GLY A 480 11.11 -30.40 2.73
CA GLY A 480 9.89 -30.40 3.54
C GLY A 480 8.97 -29.21 3.31
N VAL A 481 9.21 -28.40 2.26
CA VAL A 481 8.42 -27.22 1.91
C VAL A 481 7.52 -27.54 0.72
N ASP A 482 6.23 -27.80 0.95
CA ASP A 482 5.27 -28.01 -0.13
C ASP A 482 4.63 -26.69 -0.60
N ILE A 483 4.97 -26.24 -1.81
CA ILE A 483 4.30 -25.09 -2.43
C ILE A 483 3.02 -25.57 -3.11
N LYS A 484 1.89 -25.40 -2.43
CA LYS A 484 0.58 -25.62 -3.07
C LYS A 484 0.30 -24.49 -4.06
N PRO A 485 0.07 -24.77 -5.37
CA PRO A 485 -0.36 -23.74 -6.30
C PRO A 485 -1.65 -23.10 -5.77
N ARG A 486 -1.68 -21.77 -5.74
CA ARG A 486 -2.79 -20.97 -5.20
C ARG A 486 -4.07 -21.31 -5.95
N GLN A 487 -4.90 -22.22 -5.42
CA GLN A 487 -6.30 -22.30 -5.82
C GLN A 487 -6.92 -20.97 -5.39
N SER A 488 -7.46 -20.22 -6.34
CA SER A 488 -7.76 -18.79 -6.22
C SER A 488 -8.89 -18.43 -5.24
N THR A 489 -9.10 -19.19 -4.17
CA THR A 489 -10.19 -18.96 -3.22
C THR A 489 -9.80 -19.04 -1.75
N LYS A 490 -8.66 -19.60 -1.33
CA LYS A 490 -8.36 -19.75 0.11
C LYS A 490 -6.86 -19.84 0.46
N MET A 491 -6.30 -18.80 1.08
CA MET A 491 -5.20 -18.84 2.07
C MET A 491 -5.01 -17.43 2.66
N PRO A 492 -4.51 -17.31 3.90
CA PRO A 492 -4.50 -16.10 4.70
C PRO A 492 -3.51 -15.12 4.07
N PHE A 493 -3.99 -13.93 3.74
CA PHE A 493 -3.14 -12.97 3.10
C PHE A 493 -2.17 -12.39 4.14
N MET A 494 -0.97 -12.06 3.71
CA MET A 494 -0.02 -11.35 4.55
C MET A 494 -0.45 -9.90 4.57
N PHE A 495 -1.23 -9.52 5.58
CA PHE A 495 -1.73 -8.16 5.72
C PHE A 495 -0.63 -7.27 6.28
N ILE A 496 -0.37 -6.19 5.56
CA ILE A 496 0.46 -5.11 6.08
C ILE A 496 -0.52 -4.21 6.86
N PRO A 497 -0.48 -4.18 8.20
CA PRO A 497 -1.27 -3.23 8.96
C PRO A 497 -0.91 -1.79 8.54
N TRP A 498 -1.93 -0.98 8.26
CA TRP A 498 -1.84 0.48 8.24
C TRP A 498 -1.86 0.96 9.71
N PRO A 499 -1.08 1.99 10.13
CA PRO A 499 -0.59 3.14 9.37
C PRO A 499 0.92 3.45 9.54
N GLU A 500 1.32 4.59 8.96
CA GLU A 500 2.52 5.40 9.25
C GLU A 500 3.75 5.25 8.36
N GLU A 501 3.65 4.68 7.16
CA GLU A 501 4.77 4.81 6.23
C GLU A 501 4.81 6.24 5.63
N TYR A 502 5.95 6.95 5.68
CA TYR A 502 6.13 8.34 5.20
C TYR A 502 6.60 8.40 3.72
N PRO A 503 6.62 9.57 3.03
CA PRO A 503 7.06 9.64 1.62
C PRO A 503 8.53 9.25 1.41
N MET A 504 9.25 9.00 2.50
CA MET A 504 10.65 8.64 2.57
C MET A 504 10.88 7.20 3.13
N GLU A 505 9.87 6.34 3.25
CA GLU A 505 10.05 5.01 3.88
C GLU A 505 10.29 3.82 2.95
N GLY A 506 10.01 3.97 1.65
CA GLY A 506 10.56 3.04 0.65
C GLY A 506 12.11 3.03 0.60
N ILE A 507 12.75 3.96 1.32
CA ILE A 507 14.19 4.18 1.38
C ILE A 507 14.91 3.12 2.22
N GLU A 508 14.30 2.65 3.31
CA GLU A 508 14.94 1.70 4.22
C GLU A 508 14.89 0.25 3.71
N LYS A 509 13.77 -0.16 3.08
CA LYS A 509 13.59 -1.52 2.53
C LYS A 509 14.48 -1.80 1.32
N MET A 510 14.80 -0.80 0.48
CA MET A 510 15.66 -0.97 -0.70
C MET A 510 17.14 -1.24 -0.33
N HIS A 511 17.68 -0.55 0.67
CA HIS A 511 19.10 -0.66 1.01
C HIS A 511 19.44 -1.82 1.94
N HIS A 512 18.48 -2.36 2.70
CA HIS A 512 18.76 -3.55 3.52
C HIS A 512 19.05 -4.79 2.66
N HIS A 513 18.45 -4.90 1.47
CA HIS A 513 18.79 -5.95 0.50
C HIS A 513 20.17 -5.73 -0.14
N ASP A 514 20.55 -4.50 -0.49
CA ASP A 514 21.85 -4.22 -1.12
C ASP A 514 23.04 -4.26 -0.14
N ARG A 515 22.81 -4.01 1.16
CA ARG A 515 23.87 -3.93 2.17
C ARG A 515 24.25 -5.30 2.76
N ILE A 516 23.29 -6.22 2.92
CA ILE A 516 23.58 -7.63 3.26
C ILE A 516 24.45 -8.28 2.16
N VAL A 517 24.23 -7.91 0.89
CA VAL A 517 25.02 -8.44 -0.25
C VAL A 517 26.47 -7.93 -0.26
N LYS A 518 26.77 -6.76 0.31
CA LYS A 518 28.15 -6.24 0.36
C LYS A 518 28.94 -6.69 1.58
N GLU A 519 28.31 -6.84 2.74
CA GLU A 519 29.01 -7.27 3.95
C GLU A 519 29.26 -8.79 3.99
N GLU A 520 28.54 -9.61 3.21
CA GLU A 520 28.81 -11.06 3.06
C GLU A 520 29.80 -11.41 1.92
N MET A 521 30.42 -10.42 1.25
CA MET A 521 31.42 -10.66 0.19
C MET A 521 32.87 -10.37 0.60
N GLU A 522 33.12 -10.05 1.86
CA GLU A 522 34.47 -9.96 2.42
C GLU A 522 34.58 -10.83 3.69
N TYR A 523 34.53 -12.16 3.53
CA TYR A 523 35.20 -13.13 4.41
C TYR A 523 35.46 -14.45 3.65
#